data_AF-M3FX10-F1
#
_entry.id   AF-M3FX10-F1
#
_cell.length_a   1.000
_cell.length_b   1.000
_cell.length_c   1.000
_cell.angle_alpha   90.00
_cell.angle_beta   90.00
_cell.angle_gamma   90.00
#
_symmetry.space_group_name_H-M   'P 1'
#
loop_
_entity.id
_entity.type
_entity.pdbx_description
1 polymer ?
#
loop_
_entity_poly.entity_id
_entity_poly.type
_entity_poly.pdbx_seq_one_letter_code
_entity_poly.pdbx_strand_id
1 'polypeptide(L)'
;MTFDFKLKRFYFFLLFGSITFLFAQTQDSSLNTRMIPLWKGEVEAVYSGKGKVKIRIRRGSIFYGKEEEEIKAILEKKSQYSVLQKNPEKEIGYFSIRQISVVYQNNSGGKKASEVELYGSFSAIPGVPESLLTAGTFIQDYKQEIAYIEPGAFFTEDRRRTRPSKQLRHPKDGKEMVLVSGGYEQNGEPFYESMGFFIHGQGNDPSEDSYNPFYFKPERGNLQDVSSFYIDKYEVTNQEYSKFLKETNTSPPPHWKSGNFPAGKEHHPVSGITYREAETYARWSGKRLPTEMEWEKAARGTGMTWKINRDESYSFFPSPLEYPFGNDFDSTLCNTLESKQNDTISVYELAKKSASPYGVIGMCGNIAEWTSSDYLPYPGHSLKRNTFGKMHKVIRGGSFSSTKEEATTYFRSFGGIPNLKTDRRAGFRLVWDLPGK
;
A
#
# COMPACT_ATOMS: atom_id res chain seq x y z
N MET A 1 65.27 -40.23 -19.54
CA MET A 1 64.26 -39.17 -19.38
C MET A 1 63.90 -39.09 -17.90
N THR A 2 64.81 -38.71 -16.99
CA THR A 2 65.15 -37.33 -16.56
C THR A 2 63.95 -36.46 -16.16
N PHE A 3 63.77 -36.35 -14.83
CA PHE A 3 63.35 -35.23 -13.96
C PHE A 3 62.70 -33.97 -14.60
N ASP A 4 61.67 -33.39 -13.95
CA ASP A 4 61.92 -32.24 -13.04
C ASP A 4 60.73 -31.83 -12.16
N PHE A 5 61.07 -31.44 -10.93
CA PHE A 5 60.25 -30.75 -9.93
C PHE A 5 60.20 -29.25 -10.27
N LYS A 6 59.06 -28.56 -10.09
CA LYS A 6 59.08 -27.11 -9.83
C LYS A 6 58.16 -26.68 -8.70
N LEU A 7 58.80 -26.58 -7.54
CA LEU A 7 58.45 -25.71 -6.42
C LEU A 7 58.66 -24.23 -6.84
N LYS A 8 57.67 -23.35 -6.65
CA LYS A 8 57.93 -21.91 -6.47
C LYS A 8 56.99 -21.34 -5.41
N ARG A 9 57.57 -21.08 -4.23
CA ARG A 9 57.12 -20.06 -3.27
C ARG A 9 57.05 -18.71 -3.98
N PHE A 10 55.98 -17.95 -3.77
CA PHE A 10 56.03 -16.49 -3.87
C PHE A 10 55.25 -15.83 -2.74
N TYR A 11 55.77 -14.68 -2.32
CA TYR A 11 55.60 -14.05 -1.03
C TYR A 11 54.24 -13.36 -0.87
N PHE A 12 53.79 -13.33 0.39
CA PHE A 12 52.84 -12.38 0.95
C PHE A 12 53.17 -10.94 0.51
N PHE A 13 52.22 -10.25 -0.11
CA PHE A 13 52.13 -8.80 -0.04
C PHE A 13 50.69 -8.43 0.36
N LEU A 14 50.57 -7.89 1.56
CA LEU A 14 49.40 -7.17 2.03
C LEU A 14 49.21 -5.92 1.16
N LEU A 15 48.06 -5.82 0.50
CA LEU A 15 47.50 -4.55 0.05
C LEU A 15 46.06 -4.45 0.55
N PHE A 16 45.88 -3.66 1.59
CA PHE A 16 44.58 -3.15 2.02
C PHE A 16 44.03 -2.25 0.91
N GLY A 17 43.15 -2.81 0.08
CA GLY A 17 42.31 -2.06 -0.84
C GLY A 17 40.87 -2.11 -0.34
N SER A 18 40.41 -1.04 0.30
CA SER A 18 39.03 -0.86 0.73
C SER A 18 38.10 -0.90 -0.48
N ILE A 19 37.40 -2.02 -0.69
CA ILE A 19 36.32 -2.11 -1.67
C ILE A 19 35.14 -1.35 -1.10
N THR A 20 34.92 -0.13 -1.58
CA THR A 20 33.68 0.61 -1.40
C THR A 20 32.57 -0.12 -2.17
N PHE A 21 31.67 -0.77 -1.42
CA PHE A 21 30.41 -1.26 -1.95
C PHE A 21 29.59 -0.07 -2.45
N LEU A 22 29.51 0.09 -3.77
CA LEU A 22 28.45 0.89 -4.40
C LEU A 22 27.13 0.16 -4.19
N PHE A 23 26.36 0.59 -3.19
CA PHE A 23 24.93 0.30 -3.15
C PHE A 23 24.28 1.05 -4.32
N ALA A 24 24.09 0.34 -5.44
CA ALA A 24 23.09 0.75 -6.42
C ALA A 24 21.72 0.58 -5.76
N GLN A 25 21.19 1.65 -5.16
CA GLN A 25 19.77 1.73 -4.86
C GLN A 25 19.03 1.63 -6.19
N THR A 26 18.33 0.52 -6.41
CA THR A 26 17.33 0.43 -7.47
C THR A 26 16.21 1.42 -7.13
N GLN A 27 16.25 2.56 -7.79
CA GLN A 27 15.20 3.56 -7.70
C GLN A 27 13.95 2.98 -8.38
N ASP A 28 12.98 2.60 -7.57
CA ASP A 28 11.66 2.14 -8.01
C ASP A 28 10.97 3.30 -8.75
N SER A 29 10.91 3.21 -10.08
CA SER A 29 10.45 4.27 -10.99
C SER A 29 8.92 4.43 -11.05
N SER A 30 8.19 3.88 -10.07
CA SER A 30 6.73 3.81 -10.05
C SER A 30 6.03 4.94 -9.27
N LEU A 31 6.78 5.86 -8.65
CA LEU A 31 6.24 6.92 -7.80
C LEU A 31 6.39 8.31 -8.44
N ASN A 32 5.26 8.98 -8.77
CA ASN A 32 5.23 10.43 -8.94
C ASN A 32 5.39 11.09 -7.56
N THR A 33 6.62 11.11 -7.06
CA THR A 33 6.99 11.84 -5.86
C THR A 33 7.49 13.22 -6.25
N ARG A 34 7.03 14.24 -5.52
CA ARG A 34 7.57 15.60 -5.64
C ARG A 34 8.20 15.98 -4.31
N MET A 35 9.35 16.65 -4.37
CA MET A 35 9.92 17.30 -3.21
C MET A 35 9.13 18.58 -2.99
N ILE A 36 8.45 18.70 -1.84
CA ILE A 36 7.84 19.97 -1.46
C ILE A 36 8.59 20.60 -0.30
N PRO A 37 8.65 21.94 -0.26
CA PRO A 37 9.11 22.68 0.91
C PRO A 37 8.45 22.17 2.20
N LEU A 38 9.24 21.67 3.14
CA LEU A 38 8.76 21.35 4.48
C LEU A 38 8.68 22.63 5.32
N TRP A 39 9.71 23.47 5.24
CA TRP A 39 9.75 24.80 5.83
C TRP A 39 10.83 25.61 5.13
N LYS A 40 10.71 26.95 5.19
CA LYS A 40 11.68 27.89 4.61
C LYS A 40 12.07 28.91 5.67
N GLY A 41 13.37 29.11 5.85
CA GLY A 41 13.95 30.15 6.70
C GLY A 41 14.65 31.20 5.84
N GLU A 42 14.30 32.46 6.00
CA GLU A 42 14.91 33.57 5.26
C GLU A 42 16.00 34.24 6.09
N VAL A 43 17.11 34.59 5.46
CA VAL A 43 18.16 35.36 6.12
C VAL A 43 17.59 36.73 6.48
N GLU A 44 17.54 37.04 7.77
CA GLU A 44 17.05 38.31 8.27
C GLU A 44 18.21 39.30 8.45
N ALA A 45 19.33 38.83 9.00
CA ALA A 45 20.49 39.65 9.28
C ALA A 45 21.78 38.86 9.10
N VAL A 46 22.78 39.53 8.52
CA VAL A 46 24.17 39.06 8.45
C VAL A 46 24.99 39.98 9.34
N TYR A 47 25.58 39.43 10.40
CA TYR A 47 26.38 40.21 11.34
C TYR A 47 27.82 40.30 10.87
N SER A 48 28.45 41.46 11.08
CA SER A 48 29.86 41.68 10.75
C SER A 48 30.76 40.73 11.58
N GLY A 49 31.39 39.78 10.90
CA GLY A 49 32.39 38.86 11.47
C GLY A 49 31.91 37.41 11.64
N LYS A 50 32.67 36.48 11.04
CA LYS A 50 32.56 35.01 11.14
C LYS A 50 31.25 34.41 10.60
N GLY A 51 30.72 34.93 9.50
CA GLY A 51 29.54 34.36 8.83
C GLY A 51 28.35 34.20 9.76
N LYS A 52 28.22 35.03 10.82
CA LYS A 52 27.12 34.92 11.77
C LYS A 52 25.84 35.37 11.09
N VAL A 53 24.87 34.47 11.01
CA VAL A 53 23.59 34.72 10.33
C VAL A 53 22.45 34.49 11.29
N LYS A 54 21.49 35.41 11.25
CA LYS A 54 20.16 35.21 11.81
C LYS A 54 19.20 34.85 10.68
N ILE A 55 18.56 33.68 10.80
CA ILE A 55 17.57 33.20 9.86
C ILE A 55 16.22 33.13 10.57
N ARG A 56 15.18 33.71 9.97
CA ARG A 56 13.82 33.71 10.51
C ARG A 56 12.92 32.77 9.72
N ILE A 57 12.21 31.90 10.44
CA ILE A 57 11.13 31.05 9.91
C ILE A 57 9.80 31.66 10.38
N ARG A 58 9.02 32.19 9.43
CA ARG A 58 7.76 32.88 9.71
C ARG A 58 6.59 31.91 9.95
N ARG A 59 5.47 32.48 10.42
CA ARG A 59 4.18 31.80 10.64
C ARG A 59 3.68 31.10 9.36
N GLY A 60 3.22 29.85 9.49
CA GLY A 60 2.76 29.02 8.36
C GLY A 60 3.69 27.86 8.00
N SER A 61 4.80 27.67 8.74
CA SER A 61 5.65 26.48 8.65
C SER A 61 5.13 25.31 9.49
N ILE A 62 5.75 24.13 9.36
CA ILE A 62 5.47 22.94 10.19
C ILE A 62 5.70 23.12 11.69
N PHE A 63 6.35 24.22 12.10
CA PHE A 63 6.65 24.51 13.50
C PHE A 63 5.50 25.22 14.22
N TYR A 64 4.45 25.62 13.51
CA TYR A 64 3.32 26.30 14.13
C TYR A 64 2.59 25.40 15.14
N GLY A 65 2.45 25.88 16.37
CA GLY A 65 1.76 25.15 17.45
C GLY A 65 2.54 23.97 18.03
N LYS A 66 3.82 23.81 17.68
CA LYS A 66 4.72 22.83 18.30
C LYS A 66 5.40 23.42 19.53
N GLU A 67 5.70 22.56 20.50
CA GLU A 67 6.51 22.90 21.67
C GLU A 67 8.00 23.04 21.30
N GLU A 68 8.77 23.75 22.13
CA GLU A 68 10.17 24.08 21.87
C GLU A 68 11.04 22.84 21.63
N GLU A 69 10.84 21.80 22.44
CA GLU A 69 11.57 20.54 22.36
C GLU A 69 11.34 19.83 21.02
N GLU A 70 10.11 19.86 20.49
CA GLU A 70 9.79 19.27 19.19
C GLU A 70 10.45 20.04 18.04
N ILE A 71 10.46 21.37 18.13
CA ILE A 71 11.08 22.25 17.13
C ILE A 71 12.58 21.99 17.08
N LYS A 72 13.26 21.93 18.23
CA LYS A 72 14.68 21.60 18.33
C LYS A 72 14.98 20.22 17.76
N ALA A 73 14.20 19.20 18.15
CA ALA A 73 14.37 17.83 17.67
C ALA A 73 14.24 17.68 16.14
N ILE A 74 13.50 18.57 15.47
CA ILE A 74 13.41 18.58 13.99
C ILE A 74 14.64 19.26 13.39
N LEU A 75 14.99 20.45 13.88
CA LEU A 75 16.04 21.29 13.30
C LEU A 75 17.44 20.72 13.53
N GLU A 76 17.66 20.00 14.63
CA GLU A 76 18.93 19.36 15.00
C GLU A 76 19.21 18.05 14.25
N LYS A 77 18.24 17.51 13.49
CA LYS A 77 18.46 16.30 12.67
C LYS A 77 19.51 16.49 11.57
N LYS A 78 19.69 17.72 11.09
CA LYS A 78 20.69 18.07 10.09
C LYS A 78 21.72 18.99 10.73
N SER A 79 22.99 18.64 10.58
CA SER A 79 24.11 19.43 11.07
C SER A 79 24.31 20.73 10.26
N GLN A 80 23.88 20.75 8.99
CA GLN A 80 24.04 21.87 8.06
C GLN A 80 22.88 21.93 7.05
N TYR A 81 22.57 23.15 6.57
CA TYR A 81 21.57 23.41 5.54
C TYR A 81 22.18 24.20 4.39
N SER A 82 21.86 23.84 3.15
CA SER A 82 22.26 24.62 1.97
C SER A 82 21.58 25.98 1.96
N VAL A 83 22.36 27.04 1.74
CA VAL A 83 21.90 28.41 1.57
C VAL A 83 21.73 28.71 0.09
N LEU A 84 20.53 29.13 -0.28
CA LEU A 84 20.11 29.36 -1.66
C LEU A 84 19.86 30.86 -1.89
N GLN A 85 20.34 31.38 -3.02
CA GLN A 85 20.01 32.71 -3.53
C GLN A 85 18.75 32.65 -4.38
N LYS A 86 17.84 33.64 -4.24
CA LYS A 86 16.63 33.73 -5.07
C LYS A 86 16.97 34.40 -6.42
N ASN A 87 16.69 33.72 -7.52
CA ASN A 87 16.76 34.21 -8.92
C ASN A 87 18.18 34.54 -9.49
N PRO A 88 18.82 33.61 -10.22
CA PRO A 88 18.46 32.19 -10.36
C PRO A 88 18.65 31.46 -9.03
N GLU A 89 17.88 30.39 -8.81
CA GLU A 89 18.08 29.55 -7.64
C GLU A 89 19.45 28.90 -7.70
N LYS A 90 20.34 29.31 -6.81
CA LYS A 90 21.73 28.84 -6.77
C LYS A 90 22.18 28.64 -5.34
N GLU A 91 22.81 27.50 -5.09
CA GLU A 91 23.50 27.22 -3.83
C GLU A 91 24.78 28.05 -3.70
N ILE A 92 24.89 28.76 -2.59
CA ILE A 92 26.01 29.69 -2.33
C ILE A 92 26.87 29.26 -1.13
N GLY A 93 26.42 28.28 -0.35
CA GLY A 93 27.15 27.77 0.81
C GLY A 93 26.25 27.02 1.78
N TYR A 94 26.76 26.80 3.00
CA TYR A 94 26.11 26.02 4.04
C TYR A 94 25.93 26.82 5.32
N PHE A 95 24.82 26.60 6.02
CA PHE A 95 24.51 27.19 7.32
C PHE A 95 24.48 26.12 8.41
N SER A 96 25.30 26.29 9.44
CA SER A 96 25.30 25.48 10.66
C SER A 96 24.52 26.19 11.76
N ILE A 97 23.46 25.56 12.26
CA ILE A 97 22.70 26.06 13.41
C ILE A 97 23.58 25.94 14.67
N ARG A 98 23.63 27.01 15.48
CA ARG A 98 24.31 27.04 16.79
C ARG A 98 23.33 27.27 17.94
N GLN A 99 22.27 28.03 17.69
CA GLN A 99 21.26 28.35 18.67
C GLN A 99 19.90 28.49 17.97
N ILE A 100 18.86 27.98 18.62
CA ILE A 100 17.47 28.06 18.21
C ILE A 100 16.73 28.89 19.25
N SER A 101 15.98 29.90 18.82
CA SER A 101 15.11 30.71 19.67
C SER A 101 13.69 30.66 19.12
N VAL A 102 12.71 30.39 19.99
CA VAL A 102 11.29 30.33 19.63
C VAL A 102 10.59 31.56 20.17
N VAL A 103 9.92 32.30 19.29
CA VAL A 103 9.11 33.47 19.65
C VAL A 103 7.68 33.00 19.83
N TYR A 104 7.05 33.42 20.93
CA TYR A 104 5.68 33.03 21.28
C TYR A 104 4.71 34.22 21.15
N GLN A 105 3.48 33.95 20.71
CA GLN A 105 2.36 34.89 20.79
C GLN A 105 1.39 34.46 21.89
N ASN A 106 0.92 35.44 22.69
CA ASN A 106 -0.11 35.22 23.70
C ASN A 106 -1.49 35.29 23.06
N ASN A 107 -2.24 34.17 23.08
CA ASN A 107 -3.66 34.12 22.75
C ASN A 107 -4.45 33.50 23.89
N SER A 108 -5.77 33.71 23.89
CA SER A 108 -6.74 33.24 24.90
C SER A 108 -6.81 31.72 25.11
N GLY A 109 -6.03 30.92 24.36
CA GLY A 109 -5.93 29.46 24.48
C GLY A 109 -4.51 28.92 24.70
N GLY A 110 -3.56 29.74 25.19
CA GLY A 110 -2.19 29.32 25.54
C GLY A 110 -1.08 29.98 24.69
N LYS A 111 0.19 29.74 25.07
CA LYS A 111 1.37 30.19 24.32
C LYS A 111 1.53 29.31 23.07
N LYS A 112 1.58 29.92 21.89
CA LYS A 112 1.88 29.20 20.63
C LYS A 112 3.13 29.78 20.00
N ALA A 113 4.03 28.91 19.53
CA ALA A 113 5.18 29.30 18.72
C ALA A 113 4.69 30.05 17.48
N SER A 114 5.10 31.32 17.35
CA SER A 114 4.75 32.19 16.23
C SER A 114 5.87 32.29 15.21
N GLU A 115 7.12 32.29 15.66
CA GLU A 115 8.31 32.39 14.80
C GLU A 115 9.46 31.56 15.40
N VAL A 116 10.37 31.10 14.53
CA VAL A 116 11.62 30.45 14.95
C VAL A 116 12.78 31.25 14.39
N GLU A 117 13.69 31.65 15.26
CA GLU A 117 14.94 32.32 14.92
C GLU A 117 16.11 31.36 15.07
N LEU A 118 16.87 31.20 14.00
CA LEU A 118 18.07 30.38 13.94
C LEU A 118 19.29 31.29 13.93
N TYR A 119 20.20 31.06 14.86
CA TYR A 119 21.48 31.72 14.93
C TYR A 119 22.56 30.70 14.63
N GLY A 120 23.47 31.04 13.72
CA GLY A 120 24.45 30.09 13.23
C GLY A 120 25.60 30.71 12.49
N SER A 121 26.39 29.86 11.85
CA SER A 121 27.50 30.27 10.99
C SER A 121 27.30 29.80 9.56
N PHE A 122 27.54 30.70 8.62
CA PHE A 122 27.59 30.46 7.19
C PHE A 122 29.02 30.17 6.73
N SER A 123 29.16 29.22 5.81
CA SER A 123 30.39 28.90 5.09
C SER A 123 30.08 28.90 3.59
N ALA A 124 30.70 29.81 2.83
CA ALA A 124 30.56 29.83 1.37
C ALA A 124 31.20 28.59 0.73
N ILE A 125 30.63 28.13 -0.39
CA ILE A 125 31.29 27.11 -1.22
C ILE A 125 32.51 27.68 -1.95
N PRO A 126 33.53 26.85 -2.28
CA PRO A 126 34.73 27.33 -2.97
C PRO A 126 34.40 28.09 -4.26
N GLY A 127 34.99 29.28 -4.41
CA GLY A 127 34.79 30.14 -5.59
C GLY A 127 33.53 31.01 -5.56
N VAL A 128 32.71 30.96 -4.50
CA VAL A 128 31.56 31.85 -4.31
C VAL A 128 31.89 32.90 -3.23
N PRO A 129 31.73 34.20 -3.51
CA PRO A 129 32.04 35.23 -2.52
C PRO A 129 30.98 35.27 -1.41
N GLU A 130 31.42 35.44 -0.16
CA GLU A 130 30.54 35.54 1.01
C GLU A 130 29.55 36.71 0.92
N SER A 131 29.84 37.73 0.09
CA SER A 131 28.96 38.86 -0.16
C SER A 131 27.63 38.50 -0.85
N LEU A 132 27.49 37.28 -1.39
CA LEU A 132 26.20 36.80 -1.90
C LEU A 132 25.20 36.44 -0.79
N LEU A 133 25.67 36.25 0.45
CA LEU A 133 24.79 36.09 1.60
C LEU A 133 24.12 37.43 1.91
N THR A 134 22.81 37.51 1.64
CA THR A 134 22.03 38.75 1.77
C THR A 134 20.64 38.41 2.32
N ALA A 135 19.83 39.41 2.65
CA ALA A 135 18.43 39.19 3.07
C ALA A 135 17.54 38.52 1.97
N GLY A 136 18.04 38.41 0.74
CA GLY A 136 17.38 37.69 -0.36
C GLY A 136 17.72 36.19 -0.42
N THR A 137 18.54 35.68 0.50
CA THR A 137 18.91 34.26 0.56
C THR A 137 18.09 33.53 1.62
N PHE A 138 17.99 32.21 1.46
CA PHE A 138 17.18 31.38 2.34
C PHE A 138 17.77 29.98 2.49
N ILE A 139 17.35 29.29 3.54
CA ILE A 139 17.52 27.86 3.71
C ILE A 139 16.16 27.19 3.65
N GLN A 140 16.14 25.94 3.21
CA GLN A 140 14.90 25.19 3.08
C GLN A 140 15.16 23.73 3.37
N ASP A 141 14.20 23.08 4.01
CA ASP A 141 14.15 21.63 4.06
C ASP A 141 12.99 21.14 3.20
N TYR A 142 13.10 19.92 2.71
CA TYR A 142 12.13 19.31 1.81
C TYR A 142 11.60 18.03 2.42
N LYS A 143 10.30 17.78 2.23
CA LYS A 143 9.75 16.44 2.41
C LYS A 143 9.44 15.84 1.05
N GLN A 144 9.72 14.55 0.92
CA GLN A 144 9.22 13.78 -0.20
C GLN A 144 7.73 13.54 0.05
N GLU A 145 6.89 14.08 -0.82
CA GLU A 145 5.45 13.85 -0.79
C GLU A 145 5.06 13.13 -2.08
N ILE A 146 4.19 12.13 -1.95
CA ILE A 146 3.54 11.54 -3.12
C ILE A 146 2.65 12.64 -3.69
N ALA A 147 2.87 13.03 -4.95
CA ALA A 147 2.09 14.10 -5.55
C ALA A 147 0.61 13.71 -5.53
N TYR A 148 -0.18 14.38 -4.69
CA TYR A 148 -1.64 14.32 -4.77
C TYR A 148 -2.04 14.92 -6.11
N ILE A 149 -2.41 14.07 -7.05
CA ILE A 149 -3.17 14.48 -8.22
C ILE A 149 -4.61 14.41 -7.77
N GLU A 150 -5.29 15.54 -7.78
CA GLU A 150 -6.70 15.62 -7.45
C GLU A 150 -7.45 14.60 -8.30
N PRO A 151 -8.25 13.70 -7.71
CA PRO A 151 -8.80 12.60 -8.48
C PRO A 151 -9.71 13.07 -9.63
N GLY A 152 -10.29 14.27 -9.52
CA GLY A 152 -11.04 14.93 -10.59
C GLY A 152 -10.17 15.46 -11.75
N ALA A 153 -8.89 15.75 -11.54
CA ALA A 153 -7.96 16.20 -12.60
C ALA A 153 -7.60 15.09 -13.60
N PHE A 154 -7.90 13.82 -13.28
CA PHE A 154 -7.89 12.72 -14.26
C PHE A 154 -9.09 12.75 -15.22
N PHE A 155 -10.13 13.55 -14.92
CA PHE A 155 -11.42 13.53 -15.61
C PHE A 155 -11.94 14.91 -16.02
N THR A 156 -11.11 15.96 -15.99
CA THR A 156 -11.51 17.29 -16.48
C THR A 156 -11.32 17.42 -18.00
N GLU A 157 -12.44 17.37 -18.70
CA GLU A 157 -12.84 18.09 -19.94
C GLU A 157 -11.92 18.17 -21.17
N ASP A 158 -10.74 17.55 -21.18
CA ASP A 158 -9.95 17.40 -22.40
C ASP A 158 -9.72 15.93 -22.71
N ARG A 159 -9.84 15.55 -23.98
CA ARG A 159 -10.06 14.18 -24.49
C ARG A 159 -8.89 13.17 -24.27
N ARG A 160 -8.07 13.35 -23.25
CA ARG A 160 -7.06 12.38 -22.80
C ARG A 160 -7.50 11.78 -21.47
N ARG A 161 -8.30 10.70 -21.54
CA ARG A 161 -8.50 9.81 -20.38
C ARG A 161 -7.13 9.26 -19.98
N THR A 162 -6.50 9.83 -18.97
CA THR A 162 -5.32 9.24 -18.34
C THR A 162 -5.74 7.92 -17.71
N ARG A 163 -5.21 6.81 -18.22
CA ARG A 163 -5.52 5.46 -17.73
C ARG A 163 -5.22 5.36 -16.23
N PRO A 164 -6.05 4.68 -15.42
CA PRO A 164 -5.75 4.45 -14.01
C PRO A 164 -4.42 3.70 -13.88
N SER A 165 -3.60 4.07 -12.89
CA SER A 165 -2.33 3.37 -12.64
C SER A 165 -2.60 1.95 -12.14
N LYS A 166 -1.77 0.99 -12.55
CA LYS A 166 -1.92 -0.41 -12.09
C LYS A 166 -1.76 -0.57 -10.58
N GLN A 167 -0.95 0.29 -9.97
CA GLN A 167 -0.72 0.32 -8.53
C GLN A 167 -0.78 1.77 -8.06
N LEU A 168 -1.23 1.98 -6.83
CA LEU A 168 -1.15 3.27 -6.15
C LEU A 168 -1.08 3.07 -4.64
N ARG A 169 -0.80 4.14 -3.92
CA ARG A 169 -1.02 4.19 -2.47
C ARG A 169 -2.26 5.00 -2.18
N HIS A 170 -3.17 4.42 -1.42
CA HIS A 170 -4.42 5.08 -1.07
C HIS A 170 -4.15 6.36 -0.27
N PRO A 171 -4.80 7.50 -0.58
CA PRO A 171 -4.42 8.80 -0.05
C PRO A 171 -4.64 8.96 1.47
N LYS A 172 -5.59 8.21 2.06
CA LYS A 172 -5.94 8.34 3.48
C LYS A 172 -5.05 7.50 4.40
N ASP A 173 -4.81 6.25 4.04
CA ASP A 173 -4.13 5.27 4.89
C ASP A 173 -2.75 4.84 4.34
N GLY A 174 -2.37 5.28 3.14
CA GLY A 174 -1.08 5.00 2.51
C GLY A 174 -0.91 3.55 2.04
N LYS A 175 -1.98 2.73 2.14
CA LYS A 175 -1.98 1.31 1.80
C LYS A 175 -1.74 1.13 0.31
N GLU A 176 -0.87 0.20 -0.05
CA GLU A 176 -0.62 -0.17 -1.43
C GLU A 176 -1.83 -0.92 -2.00
N MET A 177 -2.33 -0.44 -3.14
CA MET A 177 -3.48 -1.01 -3.83
C MET A 177 -3.15 -1.33 -5.27
N VAL A 178 -3.85 -2.33 -5.80
CA VAL A 178 -3.73 -2.87 -7.15
C VAL A 178 -5.03 -2.62 -7.89
N LEU A 179 -4.95 -2.19 -9.15
CA LEU A 179 -6.10 -2.05 -10.02
C LEU A 179 -6.59 -3.43 -10.47
N VAL A 180 -7.84 -3.76 -10.14
CA VAL A 180 -8.57 -4.87 -10.76
C VAL A 180 -9.40 -4.25 -11.88
N SER A 181 -8.97 -4.46 -13.12
CA SER A 181 -9.64 -3.86 -14.26
C SER A 181 -11.00 -4.51 -14.53
N GLY A 182 -11.98 -3.66 -14.81
CA GLY A 182 -13.29 -4.01 -15.38
C GLY A 182 -13.20 -4.34 -16.87
N GLY A 183 -12.04 -4.73 -17.38
CA GLY A 183 -11.80 -5.02 -18.78
C GLY A 183 -10.88 -6.22 -18.96
N TYR A 184 -10.63 -6.60 -20.20
CA TYR A 184 -9.62 -7.62 -20.51
C TYR A 184 -8.25 -6.98 -20.69
N GLU A 185 -7.24 -7.56 -20.05
CA GLU A 185 -5.84 -7.20 -20.27
C GLU A 185 -5.18 -8.25 -21.15
N GLN A 186 -4.48 -7.80 -22.21
CA GLN A 186 -3.60 -8.65 -23.01
C GLN A 186 -2.18 -8.09 -22.89
N ASN A 187 -1.23 -8.93 -22.50
CA ASN A 187 0.17 -8.53 -22.26
C ASN A 187 0.33 -7.36 -21.26
N GLY A 188 -0.58 -7.25 -20.30
CA GLY A 188 -0.58 -6.18 -19.31
C GLY A 188 -1.11 -4.83 -19.81
N GLU A 189 -1.74 -4.76 -20.98
CA GLU A 189 -2.45 -3.55 -21.42
C GLU A 189 -3.96 -3.81 -21.53
N PRO A 190 -4.82 -2.89 -21.08
CA PRO A 190 -6.27 -3.00 -21.30
C PRO A 190 -6.57 -3.04 -22.80
N PHE A 191 -7.09 -4.17 -23.27
CA PHE A 191 -7.45 -4.39 -24.67
C PHE A 191 -8.89 -3.92 -24.93
N TYR A 192 -9.80 -4.14 -23.96
CA TYR A 192 -11.18 -3.61 -23.98
C TYR A 192 -11.62 -3.18 -22.58
N GLU A 193 -11.84 -1.88 -22.38
CA GLU A 193 -12.19 -1.26 -21.08
C GLU A 193 -13.64 -1.57 -20.61
N SER A 194 -14.49 -2.15 -21.47
CA SER A 194 -15.93 -2.34 -21.23
C SER A 194 -16.42 -3.78 -21.37
N MET A 195 -15.51 -4.76 -21.32
CA MET A 195 -15.83 -6.19 -21.36
C MET A 195 -15.58 -6.87 -20.01
N GLY A 196 -15.87 -6.21 -18.88
CA GLY A 196 -15.60 -6.65 -17.51
C GLY A 196 -16.30 -7.90 -17.01
N PHE A 197 -16.83 -8.69 -17.95
CA PHE A 197 -17.48 -9.96 -17.73
C PHE A 197 -16.56 -10.93 -17.01
N PHE A 198 -17.09 -11.44 -15.92
CA PHE A 198 -16.42 -12.33 -15.00
C PHE A 198 -17.32 -13.56 -14.81
N ILE A 199 -16.72 -14.75 -14.85
CA ILE A 199 -17.41 -15.98 -14.50
C ILE A 199 -16.98 -16.42 -13.11
N HIS A 200 -17.94 -16.42 -12.20
CA HIS A 200 -17.74 -16.78 -10.81
C HIS A 200 -18.10 -18.25 -10.54
N GLY A 201 -17.65 -18.74 -9.39
CA GLY A 201 -17.96 -20.07 -8.90
C GLY A 201 -17.26 -21.18 -9.68
N GLN A 202 -17.91 -22.34 -9.70
CA GLN A 202 -17.43 -23.52 -10.39
C GLN A 202 -18.58 -24.35 -10.99
N GLY A 203 -18.21 -25.24 -11.90
CA GLY A 203 -18.62 -26.63 -11.73
C GLY A 203 -19.73 -27.18 -12.61
N ASN A 204 -19.81 -28.49 -12.42
CA ASN A 204 -20.59 -29.53 -13.09
C ASN A 204 -21.41 -30.32 -12.04
N ASP A 205 -21.28 -29.97 -10.75
CA ASP A 205 -21.92 -30.62 -9.61
C ASP A 205 -22.84 -29.62 -8.88
N PRO A 206 -24.17 -29.79 -8.95
CA PRO A 206 -25.14 -28.92 -8.31
C PRO A 206 -25.26 -29.10 -6.78
N SER A 207 -24.47 -29.98 -6.16
CA SER A 207 -24.42 -30.14 -4.69
C SER A 207 -23.40 -29.21 -4.02
N GLU A 208 -22.44 -28.70 -4.81
CA GLU A 208 -21.40 -27.75 -4.37
C GLU A 208 -21.97 -26.35 -4.15
N ASP A 209 -21.61 -25.68 -3.06
CA ASP A 209 -22.10 -24.32 -2.74
C ASP A 209 -21.69 -23.27 -3.78
N SER A 210 -20.48 -23.41 -4.32
CA SER A 210 -19.95 -22.53 -5.36
C SER A 210 -20.44 -22.91 -6.76
N TYR A 211 -21.42 -23.82 -6.89
CA TYR A 211 -21.99 -24.23 -8.17
C TYR A 211 -22.62 -23.06 -8.93
N ASN A 212 -22.19 -22.88 -10.18
CA ASN A 212 -22.76 -21.96 -11.13
C ASN A 212 -23.25 -22.75 -12.36
N PRO A 213 -24.57 -22.86 -12.62
CA PRO A 213 -25.09 -23.64 -13.75
C PRO A 213 -24.67 -23.09 -15.13
N PHE A 214 -24.20 -21.85 -15.18
CA PHE A 214 -23.72 -21.20 -16.41
C PHE A 214 -22.21 -21.32 -16.60
N TYR A 215 -21.50 -22.04 -15.71
CA TYR A 215 -20.04 -22.11 -15.69
C TYR A 215 -19.42 -22.60 -17.01
N PHE A 216 -20.00 -23.62 -17.66
CA PHE A 216 -19.55 -24.11 -18.97
C PHE A 216 -20.28 -23.50 -20.17
N LYS A 217 -21.14 -22.51 -19.92
CA LYS A 217 -21.90 -21.80 -20.96
C LYS A 217 -21.79 -20.29 -20.76
N PRO A 218 -20.55 -19.72 -20.81
CA PRO A 218 -20.36 -18.29 -20.66
C PRO A 218 -20.99 -17.56 -21.85
N GLU A 219 -22.16 -16.97 -21.62
CA GLU A 219 -22.86 -16.10 -22.54
C GLU A 219 -23.10 -14.76 -21.84
N ARG A 220 -23.07 -13.66 -22.59
CA ARG A 220 -23.13 -12.30 -22.02
C ARG A 220 -24.26 -12.09 -21.00
N GLY A 221 -25.41 -12.74 -21.17
CA GLY A 221 -26.54 -12.65 -20.24
C GLY A 221 -26.34 -13.31 -18.87
N ASN A 222 -25.34 -14.19 -18.74
CA ASN A 222 -25.08 -14.98 -17.53
C ASN A 222 -23.73 -14.65 -16.88
N LEU A 223 -23.00 -13.66 -17.43
CA LEU A 223 -21.72 -13.22 -16.89
C LEU A 223 -21.92 -12.08 -15.91
N GLN A 224 -21.13 -12.08 -14.84
CA GLN A 224 -21.16 -11.00 -13.86
C GLN A 224 -20.37 -9.81 -14.41
N ASP A 225 -21.00 -8.64 -14.44
CA ASP A 225 -20.29 -7.38 -14.68
C ASP A 225 -19.70 -6.87 -13.36
N VAL A 226 -18.37 -6.71 -13.32
CA VAL A 226 -17.65 -6.12 -12.18
C VAL A 226 -16.82 -4.97 -12.74
N SER A 227 -17.25 -3.75 -12.37
CA SER A 227 -16.55 -2.50 -12.69
C SER A 227 -15.10 -2.52 -12.21
N SER A 228 -14.24 -1.67 -12.79
CA SER A 228 -12.88 -1.49 -12.26
C SER A 228 -12.89 -0.92 -10.85
N PHE A 229 -12.02 -1.45 -9.98
CA PHE A 229 -11.80 -0.98 -8.62
C PHE A 229 -10.33 -1.19 -8.23
N TYR A 230 -9.89 -0.50 -7.19
CA TYR A 230 -8.63 -0.79 -6.52
C TYR A 230 -8.88 -1.75 -5.36
N ILE A 231 -7.99 -2.72 -5.14
CA ILE A 231 -7.98 -3.60 -3.96
C ILE A 231 -6.64 -3.51 -3.24
N ASP A 232 -6.64 -3.56 -1.92
CA ASP A 232 -5.41 -3.63 -1.13
C ASP A 232 -4.56 -4.83 -1.61
N LYS A 233 -3.28 -4.58 -1.87
CA LYS A 233 -2.35 -5.60 -2.37
C LYS A 233 -2.17 -6.76 -1.40
N TYR A 234 -2.26 -6.48 -0.11
CA TYR A 234 -2.13 -7.42 1.00
C TYR A 234 -3.26 -7.19 2.00
N GLU A 235 -3.53 -8.18 2.85
CA GLU A 235 -4.43 -8.08 3.99
C GLU A 235 -4.07 -6.89 4.90
N VAL A 236 -5.05 -6.37 5.64
CA VAL A 236 -4.82 -5.35 6.66
C VAL A 236 -4.00 -5.96 7.80
N THR A 237 -2.91 -5.29 8.17
CA THR A 237 -1.95 -5.77 9.17
C THR A 237 -2.32 -5.33 10.58
N ASN A 238 -1.75 -5.99 11.59
CA ASN A 238 -1.90 -5.58 13.00
C ASN A 238 -1.44 -4.12 13.24
N GLN A 239 -0.32 -3.70 12.61
CA GLN A 239 0.19 -2.35 12.75
C GLN A 239 -0.78 -1.30 12.19
N GLU A 240 -1.33 -1.55 11.00
CA GLU A 240 -2.33 -0.67 10.36
C GLU A 240 -3.62 -0.61 11.19
N TYR A 241 -4.09 -1.75 11.68
CA TYR A 241 -5.26 -1.81 12.55
C TYR A 241 -5.03 -1.09 13.89
N SER A 242 -3.83 -1.20 14.48
CA SER A 242 -3.48 -0.50 15.71
C SER A 242 -3.52 1.02 15.55
N LYS A 243 -3.14 1.55 14.37
CA LYS A 243 -3.27 2.99 14.07
C LYS A 243 -4.73 3.42 14.13
N PHE A 244 -5.64 2.67 13.50
CA PHE A 244 -7.08 2.91 13.59
C PHE A 244 -7.59 2.93 15.04
N LEU A 245 -7.21 1.92 15.84
CA LEU A 245 -7.64 1.82 17.24
C LEU A 245 -7.20 3.04 18.06
N LYS A 246 -5.95 3.50 17.87
CA LYS A 246 -5.40 4.69 18.55
C LYS A 246 -6.12 5.98 18.14
N GLU A 247 -6.38 6.16 16.85
CA GLU A 247 -7.02 7.38 16.35
C GLU A 247 -8.52 7.47 16.70
N THR A 248 -9.19 6.33 16.84
CA THR A 248 -10.64 6.28 17.10
C THR A 248 -11.00 5.94 18.54
N ASN A 249 -10.00 5.64 19.37
CA ASN A 249 -10.17 5.12 20.73
C ASN A 249 -11.11 3.88 20.77
N THR A 250 -11.02 3.03 19.74
CA THR A 250 -11.80 1.79 19.63
C THR A 250 -11.14 0.67 20.45
N SER A 251 -11.95 -0.22 21.03
CA SER A 251 -11.43 -1.36 21.78
C SER A 251 -10.63 -2.33 20.89
N PRO A 252 -9.47 -2.82 21.37
CA PRO A 252 -8.64 -3.76 20.63
C PRO A 252 -9.27 -5.17 20.56
N PRO A 253 -8.83 -6.02 19.62
CA PRO A 253 -9.22 -7.42 19.56
C PRO A 253 -8.97 -8.14 20.91
N PRO A 254 -9.85 -9.04 21.37
CA PRO A 254 -9.76 -9.63 22.72
C PRO A 254 -8.45 -10.38 23.03
N HIS A 255 -7.75 -10.88 22.01
CA HIS A 255 -6.49 -11.61 22.16
C HIS A 255 -5.26 -10.68 22.26
N TRP A 256 -5.43 -9.36 22.03
CA TRP A 256 -4.36 -8.37 22.18
C TRP A 256 -4.14 -8.06 23.67
N LYS A 257 -2.93 -8.36 24.16
CA LYS A 257 -2.60 -8.17 25.58
C LYS A 257 -2.32 -6.71 25.87
N SER A 258 -2.99 -6.15 26.88
CA SER A 258 -2.87 -4.73 27.25
C SER A 258 -3.10 -3.77 26.07
N GLY A 259 -3.96 -4.17 25.12
CA GLY A 259 -4.28 -3.42 23.91
C GLY A 259 -3.20 -3.36 22.84
N ASN A 260 -2.14 -4.17 22.95
CA ASN A 260 -1.09 -4.30 21.95
C ASN A 260 -1.22 -5.62 21.19
N PHE A 261 -0.98 -5.58 19.89
CA PHE A 261 -0.82 -6.78 19.09
C PHE A 261 0.41 -7.58 19.56
N PRO A 262 0.47 -8.90 19.27
CA PRO A 262 1.61 -9.72 19.66
C PRO A 262 2.94 -9.17 19.11
N ALA A 263 3.99 -9.11 19.95
CA ALA A 263 5.30 -8.62 19.53
C ALA A 263 5.87 -9.44 18.36
N GLY A 264 6.43 -8.77 17.36
CA GLY A 264 6.94 -9.42 16.15
C GLY A 264 5.86 -9.77 15.11
N LYS A 265 4.60 -9.39 15.36
CA LYS A 265 3.47 -9.60 14.43
C LYS A 265 2.94 -8.31 13.82
N GLU A 266 3.76 -7.27 13.74
CA GLU A 266 3.40 -5.94 13.19
C GLU A 266 2.78 -6.07 11.80
N HIS A 267 3.40 -6.89 10.95
CA HIS A 267 3.05 -7.08 9.55
C HIS A 267 2.26 -8.37 9.27
N HIS A 268 1.88 -9.11 10.31
CA HIS A 268 0.92 -10.20 10.16
C HIS A 268 -0.47 -9.60 9.92
N PRO A 269 -1.36 -10.30 9.19
CA PRO A 269 -2.73 -9.86 9.03
C PRO A 269 -3.41 -9.75 10.39
N VAL A 270 -4.24 -8.73 10.57
CA VAL A 270 -5.10 -8.63 11.74
C VAL A 270 -6.13 -9.76 11.70
N SER A 271 -6.31 -10.42 12.85
CA SER A 271 -7.24 -11.54 13.01
C SER A 271 -8.10 -11.32 14.25
N GLY A 272 -9.02 -12.25 14.52
CA GLY A 272 -9.83 -12.20 15.74
C GLY A 272 -10.76 -10.98 15.79
N ILE A 273 -11.23 -10.52 14.64
CA ILE A 273 -12.19 -9.40 14.52
C ILE A 273 -13.51 -9.85 13.90
N THR A 274 -14.57 -9.17 14.27
CA THR A 274 -15.92 -9.34 13.71
C THR A 274 -16.05 -8.63 12.37
N TYR A 275 -17.03 -9.05 11.57
CA TYR A 275 -17.41 -8.35 10.34
C TYR A 275 -17.66 -6.85 10.56
N ARG A 276 -18.33 -6.46 11.65
CA ARG A 276 -18.64 -5.05 11.96
C ARG A 276 -17.40 -4.23 12.31
N GLU A 277 -16.42 -4.84 12.97
CA GLU A 277 -15.13 -4.19 13.25
C GLU A 277 -14.34 -3.96 11.95
N ALA A 278 -14.33 -4.94 11.04
CA ALA A 278 -13.74 -4.79 9.70
C ALA A 278 -14.44 -3.69 8.88
N GLU A 279 -15.78 -3.68 8.90
CA GLU A 279 -16.60 -2.66 8.23
C GLU A 279 -16.36 -1.24 8.79
N THR A 280 -16.16 -1.12 10.10
CA THR A 280 -15.85 0.16 10.76
C THR A 280 -14.47 0.66 10.36
N TYR A 281 -13.47 -0.23 10.32
CA TYR A 281 -12.13 0.11 9.81
C TYR A 281 -12.19 0.52 8.33
N ALA A 282 -12.98 -0.18 7.50
CA ALA A 282 -13.15 0.17 6.09
C ALA A 282 -13.65 1.61 5.92
N ARG A 283 -14.70 2.00 6.66
CA ARG A 283 -15.22 3.38 6.66
C ARG A 283 -14.17 4.38 7.16
N TRP A 284 -13.47 4.06 8.25
CA TRP A 284 -12.41 4.93 8.77
C TRP A 284 -11.27 5.11 7.75
N SER A 285 -10.89 4.08 7.01
CA SER A 285 -9.84 4.18 5.98
C SER A 285 -10.32 4.79 4.66
N GLY A 286 -11.61 5.15 4.52
CA GLY A 286 -12.15 5.76 3.31
C GLY A 286 -12.42 4.76 2.17
N LYS A 287 -12.58 3.49 2.52
CA LYS A 287 -12.72 2.35 1.62
C LYS A 287 -13.97 1.54 1.98
N ARG A 288 -14.15 0.38 1.35
CA ARG A 288 -15.19 -0.61 1.69
C ARG A 288 -14.62 -2.03 1.66
N LEU A 289 -15.33 -2.98 2.27
CA LEU A 289 -15.04 -4.40 2.08
C LEU A 289 -15.37 -4.81 0.64
N PRO A 290 -14.59 -5.72 0.02
CA PRO A 290 -14.91 -6.27 -1.29
C PRO A 290 -16.25 -7.00 -1.23
N THR A 291 -17.00 -6.99 -2.32
CA THR A 291 -18.02 -8.03 -2.56
C THR A 291 -17.34 -9.36 -2.83
N GLU A 292 -18.06 -10.47 -2.69
CA GLU A 292 -17.48 -11.78 -3.01
C GLU A 292 -17.07 -11.91 -4.48
N MET A 293 -17.77 -11.21 -5.39
CA MET A 293 -17.46 -11.20 -6.83
C MET A 293 -16.18 -10.41 -7.12
N GLU A 294 -15.99 -9.26 -6.45
CA GLU A 294 -14.75 -8.48 -6.54
C GLU A 294 -13.56 -9.25 -5.99
N TRP A 295 -13.74 -9.90 -4.84
CA TRP A 295 -12.68 -10.71 -4.23
C TRP A 295 -12.27 -11.86 -5.16
N GLU A 296 -13.24 -12.61 -5.70
CA GLU A 296 -12.96 -13.75 -6.57
C GLU A 296 -12.31 -13.31 -7.88
N LYS A 297 -12.81 -12.26 -8.52
CA LYS A 297 -12.20 -11.68 -9.72
C LYS A 297 -10.76 -11.27 -9.43
N ALA A 298 -10.52 -10.56 -8.32
CA ALA A 298 -9.17 -10.17 -7.91
C ALA A 298 -8.24 -11.38 -7.72
N ALA A 299 -8.75 -12.51 -7.23
CA ALA A 299 -7.97 -13.72 -6.99
C ALA A 299 -7.64 -14.49 -8.28
N ARG A 300 -8.63 -14.72 -9.15
CA ARG A 300 -8.54 -15.68 -10.27
C ARG A 300 -8.48 -15.08 -11.66
N GLY A 301 -8.67 -13.76 -11.78
CA GLY A 301 -8.90 -13.13 -13.08
C GLY A 301 -10.36 -13.19 -13.51
N THR A 302 -10.60 -13.04 -14.81
CA THR A 302 -11.94 -13.12 -15.43
C THR A 302 -12.56 -14.52 -15.39
N GLY A 303 -11.75 -15.56 -15.15
CA GLY A 303 -12.15 -16.96 -15.22
C GLY A 303 -12.46 -17.45 -16.64
N MET A 304 -12.19 -16.63 -17.66
CA MET A 304 -12.51 -16.91 -19.05
C MET A 304 -11.52 -16.28 -20.03
N THR A 305 -11.38 -16.90 -21.20
CA THR A 305 -10.79 -16.30 -22.40
C THR A 305 -11.88 -16.07 -23.45
N TRP A 306 -11.56 -15.33 -24.52
CA TRP A 306 -12.52 -15.08 -25.60
C TRP A 306 -11.83 -15.02 -26.95
N LYS A 307 -12.63 -15.18 -28.03
CA LYS A 307 -12.18 -15.02 -29.41
C LYS A 307 -13.20 -14.21 -30.22
N ILE A 308 -12.73 -13.56 -31.27
CA ILE A 308 -13.56 -12.95 -32.31
C ILE A 308 -13.84 -14.00 -33.38
N ASN A 309 -15.10 -14.17 -33.73
CA ASN A 309 -15.54 -15.04 -34.82
C ASN A 309 -15.50 -14.31 -36.16
N ARG A 310 -15.65 -15.05 -37.27
CA ARG A 310 -15.61 -14.46 -38.63
C ARG A 310 -16.74 -13.46 -38.90
N ASP A 311 -17.84 -13.58 -38.18
CA ASP A 311 -19.01 -12.69 -38.24
C ASP A 311 -18.92 -11.53 -37.23
N GLU A 312 -17.72 -11.24 -36.71
CA GLU A 312 -17.44 -10.21 -35.71
C GLU A 312 -18.12 -10.42 -34.35
N SER A 313 -18.77 -11.58 -34.14
CA SER A 313 -19.31 -11.96 -32.83
C SER A 313 -18.20 -12.44 -31.87
N TYR A 314 -18.50 -12.45 -30.57
CA TYR A 314 -17.59 -12.92 -29.53
C TYR A 314 -18.00 -14.30 -29.02
N SER A 315 -17.03 -15.19 -28.81
CA SER A 315 -17.23 -16.42 -28.05
C SER A 315 -16.34 -16.44 -26.81
N PHE A 316 -16.93 -16.77 -25.67
CA PHE A 316 -16.22 -16.92 -24.41
C PHE A 316 -15.94 -18.40 -24.13
N PHE A 317 -14.78 -18.69 -23.54
CA PHE A 317 -14.37 -20.02 -23.12
C PHE A 317 -13.97 -19.97 -21.65
N PRO A 318 -14.50 -20.86 -20.80
CA PRO A 318 -14.07 -20.91 -19.41
C PRO A 318 -12.57 -21.25 -19.35
N SER A 319 -11.82 -20.46 -18.59
CA SER A 319 -10.40 -20.64 -18.33
C SER A 319 -10.11 -20.20 -16.90
N PRO A 320 -10.66 -20.93 -15.91
CA PRO A 320 -10.53 -20.60 -14.51
C PRO A 320 -9.11 -20.89 -13.99
N LEU A 321 -8.68 -20.06 -13.04
CA LEU A 321 -7.61 -20.42 -12.12
C LEU A 321 -8.22 -20.97 -10.83
N GLU A 322 -7.74 -22.13 -10.38
CA GLU A 322 -8.13 -22.75 -9.10
C GLU A 322 -7.49 -22.01 -7.92
N TYR A 323 -6.21 -21.65 -8.04
CA TYR A 323 -5.46 -20.81 -7.11
C TYR A 323 -4.98 -19.53 -7.81
N PRO A 324 -4.65 -18.45 -7.08
CA PRO A 324 -4.21 -17.19 -7.70
C PRO A 324 -3.01 -17.33 -8.65
N PHE A 325 -2.17 -18.34 -8.42
CA PHE A 325 -0.93 -18.60 -9.14
C PHE A 325 -1.01 -19.75 -10.16
N GLY A 326 -2.16 -20.42 -10.31
CA GLY A 326 -2.29 -21.57 -11.21
C GLY A 326 -3.33 -22.59 -10.78
N ASN A 327 -3.39 -23.71 -11.50
CA ASN A 327 -4.29 -24.83 -11.20
C ASN A 327 -3.62 -25.95 -10.40
N ASP A 328 -2.29 -25.97 -10.36
CA ASP A 328 -1.54 -26.91 -9.55
C ASP A 328 -1.24 -26.29 -8.19
N PHE A 329 -1.71 -26.93 -7.13
CA PHE A 329 -1.47 -26.45 -5.76
C PHE A 329 0.03 -26.51 -5.41
N ASP A 330 0.55 -25.41 -4.83
CA ASP A 330 1.91 -25.30 -4.31
C ASP A 330 1.87 -24.74 -2.88
N SER A 331 2.24 -25.57 -1.90
CA SER A 331 2.25 -25.22 -0.48
C SER A 331 3.28 -24.15 -0.11
N THR A 332 4.21 -23.81 -1.01
CA THR A 332 5.17 -22.71 -0.82
C THR A 332 4.59 -21.35 -1.24
N LEU A 333 3.50 -21.34 -2.01
CA LEU A 333 2.83 -20.14 -2.50
C LEU A 333 1.51 -19.84 -1.75
N CYS A 334 0.98 -20.79 -1.01
CA CYS A 334 -0.26 -20.67 -0.26
C CYS A 334 -0.06 -21.09 1.21
N ASN A 335 -0.31 -20.18 2.15
CA ASN A 335 -0.15 -20.50 3.57
C ASN A 335 -1.39 -21.21 4.12
N THR A 336 -1.46 -22.53 3.96
CA THR A 336 -2.53 -23.42 4.45
C THR A 336 -1.94 -24.51 5.37
N LEU A 337 -2.73 -25.50 5.79
CA LEU A 337 -2.24 -26.65 6.58
C LEU A 337 -1.06 -27.37 5.91
N GLU A 338 -1.08 -27.47 4.58
CA GLU A 338 -0.04 -28.11 3.77
C GLU A 338 1.31 -27.37 3.83
N SER A 339 1.30 -26.06 4.11
CA SER A 339 2.51 -25.24 4.26
C SER A 339 3.27 -25.55 5.55
N LYS A 340 2.58 -26.12 6.56
CA LYS A 340 3.09 -26.43 7.90
C LYS A 340 3.61 -25.22 8.69
N GLN A 341 3.25 -24.00 8.30
CA GLN A 341 3.60 -22.79 9.07
C GLN A 341 2.86 -22.74 10.42
N ASN A 342 1.65 -23.31 10.49
CA ASN A 342 0.78 -23.38 11.68
C ASN A 342 0.38 -22.03 12.29
N ASP A 343 0.64 -20.93 11.59
CA ASP A 343 0.28 -19.57 11.96
C ASP A 343 0.22 -18.71 10.70
N THR A 344 -0.37 -17.52 10.85
CA THR A 344 -0.16 -16.41 9.91
C THR A 344 1.33 -16.08 9.80
N ILE A 345 1.74 -15.59 8.64
CA ILE A 345 3.06 -15.00 8.43
C ILE A 345 2.93 -13.52 8.09
N SER A 346 4.04 -12.79 8.08
CA SER A 346 4.05 -11.41 7.61
C SER A 346 3.57 -11.35 6.16
N VAL A 347 2.73 -10.37 5.84
CA VAL A 347 2.24 -10.20 4.46
C VAL A 347 3.38 -9.92 3.46
N TYR A 348 4.52 -9.44 3.94
CA TYR A 348 5.72 -9.18 3.14
C TYR A 348 6.62 -10.42 2.95
N GLU A 349 6.37 -11.50 3.69
CA GLU A 349 7.06 -12.78 3.55
C GLU A 349 6.34 -13.74 2.60
N LEU A 350 5.09 -13.43 2.23
CA LEU A 350 4.36 -14.16 1.19
C LEU A 350 5.12 -14.09 -0.14
N ALA A 351 5.23 -15.24 -0.81
CA ALA A 351 5.99 -15.35 -2.05
C ALA A 351 5.41 -14.44 -3.14
N LYS A 352 6.23 -13.58 -3.76
CA LYS A 352 5.77 -12.72 -4.88
C LYS A 352 5.16 -13.50 -6.04
N LYS A 353 5.56 -14.78 -6.20
CA LYS A 353 4.99 -15.71 -7.20
C LYS A 353 3.57 -16.18 -6.87
N SER A 354 3.07 -15.96 -5.66
CA SER A 354 1.68 -16.26 -5.29
C SER A 354 0.70 -15.16 -5.71
N ALA A 355 1.19 -14.10 -6.35
CA ALA A 355 0.36 -13.01 -6.84
C ALA A 355 -0.69 -13.51 -7.83
N SER A 356 -1.93 -13.04 -7.65
CA SER A 356 -3.03 -13.18 -8.61
C SER A 356 -2.69 -12.55 -9.97
N PRO A 357 -3.51 -12.78 -11.02
CA PRO A 357 -3.31 -12.15 -12.34
C PRO A 357 -3.25 -10.63 -12.31
N TYR A 358 -3.86 -9.98 -11.31
CA TYR A 358 -3.82 -8.53 -11.14
C TYR A 358 -2.62 -8.05 -10.31
N GLY A 359 -1.95 -8.93 -9.57
CA GLY A 359 -0.80 -8.60 -8.71
C GLY A 359 -1.12 -8.52 -7.21
N VAL A 360 -2.31 -8.98 -6.80
CA VAL A 360 -2.75 -9.06 -5.40
C VAL A 360 -2.14 -10.31 -4.74
N ILE A 361 -1.56 -10.17 -3.55
CA ILE A 361 -0.87 -11.24 -2.80
C ILE A 361 -1.68 -11.60 -1.55
N GLY A 362 -1.57 -12.85 -1.12
CA GLY A 362 -2.29 -13.38 0.06
C GLY A 362 -3.74 -13.77 -0.23
N MET A 363 -4.10 -13.97 -1.50
CA MET A 363 -5.45 -14.42 -1.90
C MET A 363 -5.66 -15.94 -1.70
N CYS A 364 -4.68 -16.65 -1.13
CA CYS A 364 -4.70 -18.09 -0.84
C CYS A 364 -4.06 -18.35 0.53
N GLY A 365 -4.88 -18.76 1.50
CA GLY A 365 -4.45 -19.03 2.87
C GLY A 365 -4.12 -17.78 3.67
N ASN A 366 -3.19 -17.93 4.62
CA ASN A 366 -2.79 -16.93 5.62
C ASN A 366 -3.94 -16.59 6.59
N ILE A 367 -4.89 -15.76 6.20
CA ILE A 367 -6.13 -15.56 6.95
C ILE A 367 -7.32 -15.49 5.99
N ALA A 368 -8.43 -16.10 6.39
CA ALA A 368 -9.68 -15.98 5.65
C ALA A 368 -10.19 -14.52 5.73
N GLU A 369 -10.93 -14.06 4.73
CA GLU A 369 -11.24 -12.64 4.57
C GLU A 369 -12.74 -12.34 4.51
N TRP A 370 -13.17 -11.35 5.30
CA TRP A 370 -14.52 -10.83 5.25
C TRP A 370 -14.83 -10.16 3.91
N THR A 371 -16.00 -10.48 3.34
CA THR A 371 -16.60 -9.75 2.21
C THR A 371 -17.91 -9.10 2.63
N SER A 372 -18.39 -8.12 1.85
CA SER A 372 -19.65 -7.42 2.09
C SER A 372 -20.89 -8.21 1.65
N SER A 373 -20.71 -9.26 0.84
CA SER A 373 -21.80 -10.06 0.27
C SER A 373 -22.52 -10.89 1.32
N ASP A 374 -23.85 -10.89 1.25
CA ASP A 374 -24.68 -11.85 1.97
C ASP A 374 -24.41 -13.26 1.43
N TYR A 375 -24.44 -14.27 2.31
CA TYR A 375 -24.23 -15.66 1.93
C TYR A 375 -25.51 -16.22 1.27
N LEU A 376 -25.64 -16.00 -0.04
CA LEU A 376 -26.77 -16.45 -0.85
C LEU A 376 -26.34 -17.56 -1.82
N PRO A 377 -27.25 -18.45 -2.25
CA PRO A 377 -26.95 -19.34 -3.37
C PRO A 377 -26.72 -18.50 -4.63
N TYR A 378 -25.83 -18.97 -5.50
CA TYR A 378 -25.63 -18.33 -6.80
C TYR A 378 -26.90 -18.39 -7.66
N PRO A 379 -27.12 -17.40 -8.57
CA PRO A 379 -28.29 -17.40 -9.44
C PRO A 379 -28.44 -18.72 -10.22
N GLY A 380 -29.64 -19.31 -10.18
CA GLY A 380 -29.94 -20.59 -10.84
C GLY A 380 -29.52 -21.84 -10.05
N HIS A 381 -28.87 -21.69 -8.89
CA HIS A 381 -28.53 -22.81 -8.02
C HIS A 381 -29.75 -23.30 -7.23
N SER A 382 -30.00 -24.61 -7.25
CA SER A 382 -31.18 -25.24 -6.61
C SER A 382 -30.99 -25.61 -5.14
N LEU A 383 -29.78 -25.50 -4.59
CA LEU A 383 -29.45 -25.98 -3.26
C LEU A 383 -30.09 -25.09 -2.17
N LYS A 384 -30.82 -25.73 -1.26
CA LYS A 384 -31.45 -25.07 -0.12
C LYS A 384 -30.68 -25.44 1.15
N ARG A 385 -29.98 -24.47 1.73
CA ARG A 385 -29.33 -24.57 3.05
C ARG A 385 -29.91 -23.51 3.97
N ASN A 386 -30.14 -23.86 5.24
CA ASN A 386 -30.63 -22.91 6.25
C ASN A 386 -29.61 -21.79 6.56
N THR A 387 -28.35 -21.98 6.18
CA THR A 387 -27.28 -20.99 6.31
C THR A 387 -27.38 -19.89 5.28
N PHE A 388 -28.03 -20.15 4.13
CA PHE A 388 -28.23 -19.14 3.11
C PHE A 388 -29.23 -18.06 3.56
N GLY A 389 -28.87 -16.82 3.28
CA GLY A 389 -29.67 -15.65 3.61
C GLY A 389 -28.81 -14.47 4.03
N LYS A 390 -29.48 -13.41 4.46
CA LYS A 390 -28.83 -12.15 4.87
C LYS A 390 -28.25 -12.18 6.29
N MET A 391 -28.33 -13.32 6.97
CA MET A 391 -27.79 -13.48 8.32
C MET A 391 -26.26 -13.62 8.32
N HIS A 392 -25.71 -14.25 7.29
CA HIS A 392 -24.26 -14.47 7.18
C HIS A 392 -23.67 -13.66 6.04
N LYS A 393 -22.39 -13.37 6.17
CA LYS A 393 -21.52 -12.79 5.17
C LYS A 393 -20.59 -13.87 4.61
N VAL A 394 -20.27 -13.75 3.32
CA VAL A 394 -19.33 -14.64 2.65
C VAL A 394 -17.91 -14.35 3.17
N ILE A 395 -17.16 -15.41 3.44
CA ILE A 395 -15.74 -15.41 3.77
C ILE A 395 -14.99 -16.13 2.65
N ARG A 396 -13.83 -15.60 2.22
CA ARG A 396 -13.03 -16.14 1.12
C ARG A 396 -11.56 -16.42 1.51
N GLY A 397 -10.85 -17.16 0.66
CA GLY A 397 -9.39 -17.31 0.68
C GLY A 397 -8.80 -18.41 1.55
N GLY A 398 -9.54 -18.89 2.55
CA GLY A 398 -9.01 -19.84 3.54
C GLY A 398 -7.95 -19.21 4.46
N SER A 399 -7.46 -19.96 5.43
CA SER A 399 -6.42 -19.49 6.37
C SER A 399 -5.25 -20.48 6.48
N PHE A 400 -4.24 -20.15 7.29
CA PHE A 400 -3.18 -21.09 7.67
C PHE A 400 -3.68 -22.41 8.28
N SER A 401 -4.93 -22.44 8.76
CA SER A 401 -5.57 -23.62 9.34
C SER A 401 -6.59 -24.31 8.41
N SER A 402 -6.74 -23.81 7.17
CA SER A 402 -7.59 -24.40 6.14
C SER A 402 -6.84 -25.43 5.30
N THR A 403 -7.56 -26.34 4.64
CA THR A 403 -6.96 -27.21 3.61
C THR A 403 -6.81 -26.47 2.28
N LYS A 404 -6.07 -27.04 1.33
CA LYS A 404 -5.95 -26.50 -0.03
C LYS A 404 -7.30 -26.36 -0.74
N GLU A 405 -8.26 -27.27 -0.53
CA GLU A 405 -9.59 -27.22 -1.15
C GLU A 405 -10.40 -26.01 -0.67
N GLU A 406 -10.23 -25.64 0.61
CA GLU A 406 -10.84 -24.47 1.23
C GLU A 406 -10.14 -23.13 0.88
N ALA A 407 -8.96 -23.20 0.24
CA ALA A 407 -8.16 -22.05 -0.17
C ALA A 407 -8.24 -21.77 -1.68
N THR A 408 -9.09 -22.49 -2.42
CA THR A 408 -9.33 -22.20 -3.84
C THR A 408 -10.03 -20.85 -4.03
N THR A 409 -9.85 -20.25 -5.21
CA THR A 409 -10.36 -18.90 -5.52
C THR A 409 -11.88 -18.80 -5.47
N TYR A 410 -12.59 -19.90 -5.70
CA TYR A 410 -14.05 -19.98 -5.74
C TYR A 410 -14.67 -20.58 -4.47
N PHE A 411 -13.86 -21.09 -3.53
CA PHE A 411 -14.39 -21.63 -2.28
C PHE A 411 -15.06 -20.51 -1.46
N ARG A 412 -16.16 -20.86 -0.81
CA ARG A 412 -16.97 -19.96 0.01
C ARG A 412 -17.11 -20.56 1.40
N SER A 413 -16.77 -19.77 2.40
CA SER A 413 -17.18 -20.00 3.78
C SER A 413 -18.15 -18.90 4.20
N PHE A 414 -18.68 -19.00 5.41
CA PHE A 414 -19.67 -18.05 5.92
C PHE A 414 -19.50 -17.78 7.41
N GLY A 415 -19.92 -16.58 7.82
CA GLY A 415 -19.92 -16.12 9.20
C GLY A 415 -20.43 -14.70 9.28
N GLY A 416 -19.92 -13.90 10.20
CA GLY A 416 -20.16 -12.47 10.27
C GLY A 416 -21.58 -12.12 10.70
N ILE A 417 -22.21 -12.95 11.55
CA ILE A 417 -23.56 -12.70 12.05
C ILE A 417 -23.60 -11.29 12.66
N PRO A 418 -24.42 -10.36 12.12
CA PRO A 418 -24.50 -9.00 12.63
C PRO A 418 -24.78 -9.00 14.13
N ASN A 419 -23.92 -8.32 14.90
CA ASN A 419 -23.97 -8.20 16.37
C ASN A 419 -23.50 -9.41 17.19
N LEU A 420 -23.10 -10.53 16.55
CA LEU A 420 -22.49 -11.63 17.28
C LEU A 420 -21.00 -11.33 17.56
N LYS A 421 -20.72 -10.79 18.76
CA LYS A 421 -19.37 -10.36 19.17
C LYS A 421 -18.31 -11.48 19.19
N THR A 422 -18.74 -12.74 19.16
CA THR A 422 -17.88 -13.93 19.19
C THR A 422 -17.53 -14.46 17.82
N ASP A 423 -18.17 -13.99 16.75
CA ASP A 423 -17.91 -14.44 15.39
C ASP A 423 -16.71 -13.71 14.76
N ARG A 424 -15.52 -14.21 15.09
CA ARG A 424 -14.22 -13.58 14.85
C ARG A 424 -13.31 -14.44 13.97
N ARG A 425 -13.86 -14.96 12.88
CA ARG A 425 -13.26 -16.05 12.07
C ARG A 425 -12.34 -15.59 10.94
N ALA A 426 -12.30 -14.30 10.63
CA ALA A 426 -11.59 -13.79 9.46
C ALA A 426 -10.88 -12.46 9.75
N GLY A 427 -9.81 -12.23 9.00
CA GLY A 427 -9.22 -10.92 8.75
C GLY A 427 -9.95 -10.25 7.57
N PHE A 428 -9.26 -9.36 6.85
CA PHE A 428 -9.86 -8.67 5.70
C PHE A 428 -8.82 -7.92 4.87
N ARG A 429 -9.22 -7.58 3.65
CA ARG A 429 -8.61 -6.55 2.80
C ARG A 429 -9.71 -5.62 2.29
N LEU A 430 -9.34 -4.46 1.76
CA LEU A 430 -10.30 -3.44 1.34
C LEU A 430 -10.23 -3.12 -0.14
N VAL A 431 -11.33 -2.59 -0.65
CA VAL A 431 -11.43 -2.04 -2.00
C VAL A 431 -11.78 -0.56 -1.98
N TRP A 432 -11.35 0.13 -3.03
CA TRP A 432 -11.61 1.55 -3.25
C TRP A 432 -12.10 1.74 -4.68
N ASP A 433 -13.24 2.39 -4.82
CA ASP A 433 -13.82 2.70 -6.12
C ASP A 433 -12.98 3.75 -6.84
N LEU A 434 -12.95 3.69 -8.18
CA LEU A 434 -12.24 4.68 -8.98
C LEU A 434 -12.79 6.08 -8.67
N PRO A 435 -11.94 7.05 -8.30
CA PRO A 435 -12.40 8.41 -8.05
C PRO A 435 -13.03 9.05 -9.29
N GLY A 436 -14.05 9.90 -9.12
CA GLY A 436 -14.68 10.61 -10.24
C GLY A 436 -15.79 9.83 -10.96
N LYS A 437 -16.25 8.71 -10.39
CA LYS A 437 -17.54 8.11 -10.73
C LYS A 437 -18.66 8.58 -9.81
#